data_AF-A0A7C5WAQ5-F1
#
_entry.id   AF-A0A7C5WAQ5-F1
#
_cell.length_a   1.000
_cell.length_b   1.000
_cell.length_c   1.000
_cell.angle_alpha   90.00
_cell.angle_beta   90.00
_cell.angle_gamma   90.00
#
_symmetry.space_group_name_H-M   'P 1'
#
loop_
_entity.id
_entity.type
_entity.pdbx_description
1 polymer ?
#
loop_
_entity_poly.entity_id
_entity_poly.type
_entity_poly.pdbx_seq_one_letter_code
_entity_poly.pdbx_strand_id
1 'polypeptide(L)'
;AFSRLYLDNIKNIQASWVTQGLKVAQVALRFGANDFGSTMLEENVVRAAGVSYRVSKEDIINAISSAGFRAAQRDTYYNILRFF
;
A
#
# COMPACT_ATOMS: atom_id res chain seq x y z
N ALA A 1 -0.77 0.21 13.91
CA ALA A 1 -1.16 -0.65 15.06
C ALA A 1 -2.40 -0.10 15.76
N PHE A 2 -2.30 1.03 16.47
CA PHE A 2 -3.44 1.62 17.18
C PHE A 2 -4.67 1.87 16.29
N SER A 3 -4.49 2.39 15.08
CA SER A 3 -5.60 2.61 14.14
C SER A 3 -6.41 1.34 13.87
N ARG A 4 -5.78 0.16 13.80
CA ARG A 4 -6.48 -1.13 13.60
C ARG A 4 -7.28 -1.55 14.82
N LEU A 5 -6.83 -1.20 16.02
CA LEU A 5 -7.54 -1.49 17.26
C LEU A 5 -8.68 -0.49 17.50
N TYR A 6 -8.45 0.79 17.21
CA TYR A 6 -9.38 1.86 17.51
C TYR A 6 -10.48 2.01 16.45
N LEU A 7 -10.15 1.80 15.17
CA LEU A 7 -11.10 1.88 14.05
C LEU A 7 -11.65 0.48 13.73
N ASP A 8 -12.37 -0.11 14.67
CA ASP A 8 -12.92 -1.46 14.55
C ASP A 8 -13.89 -1.62 13.35
N ASN A 9 -14.58 -0.55 12.97
CA ASN A 9 -15.54 -0.49 11.87
C ASN A 9 -14.91 -0.15 10.49
N ILE A 10 -13.62 0.17 10.44
CA ILE A 10 -12.90 0.42 9.18
C ILE A 10 -12.19 -0.85 8.74
N LYS A 11 -12.67 -1.46 7.65
CA LYS A 11 -12.09 -2.72 7.14
C LYS A 11 -10.68 -2.53 6.58
N ASN A 12 -10.44 -1.45 5.84
CA ASN A 12 -9.20 -1.26 5.10
C ASN A 12 -8.40 -0.08 5.63
N ILE A 13 -7.12 -0.31 5.88
CA ILE A 13 -6.15 0.70 6.34
C ILE A 13 -5.03 0.73 5.32
N GLN A 14 -4.87 1.87 4.67
CA GLN A 14 -3.87 2.07 3.64
C GLN A 14 -2.52 2.49 4.23
N ALA A 15 -1.44 1.87 3.75
CA ALA A 15 -0.08 2.32 3.95
C ALA A 15 0.29 3.38 2.91
N SER A 16 0.70 4.57 3.36
CA SER A 16 1.05 5.68 2.47
C SER A 16 2.49 5.60 1.95
N TRP A 17 2.79 4.60 1.09
CA TRP A 17 4.14 4.43 0.53
C TRP A 17 4.64 5.64 -0.25
N VAL A 18 3.73 6.42 -0.84
CA VAL A 18 4.02 7.63 -1.62
C VAL A 18 4.75 8.69 -0.82
N THR A 19 4.44 8.80 0.47
CA THR A 19 5.01 9.81 1.36
C THR A 19 5.99 9.21 2.36
N GLN A 20 5.83 7.94 2.72
CA GLN A 20 6.62 7.26 3.75
C GLN A 20 7.67 6.29 3.18
N GLY A 21 7.62 5.99 1.88
CA GLY A 21 8.48 5.04 1.20
C GLY A 21 8.03 3.58 1.33
N LEU A 22 8.61 2.74 0.46
CA LEU A 22 8.25 1.32 0.31
C LEU A 22 8.46 0.48 1.57
N LYS A 23 9.59 0.69 2.26
CA LYS A 23 9.95 -0.09 3.47
C LYS A 23 9.00 0.17 4.63
N VAL A 24 8.58 1.43 4.83
CA VAL A 24 7.61 1.77 5.88
C VAL A 24 6.26 1.14 5.57
N ALA A 25 5.83 1.18 4.30
CA ALA A 25 4.59 0.53 3.89
C ALA A 25 4.64 -1.00 4.08
N GLN A 26 5.77 -1.64 3.79
CA GLN A 26 6.00 -3.05 4.06
C GLN A 26 5.85 -3.39 5.55
N VAL A 27 6.47 -2.61 6.43
CA VAL A 27 6.35 -2.79 7.88
C VAL A 27 4.91 -2.59 8.34
N ALA A 28 4.21 -1.58 7.79
CA ALA A 28 2.83 -1.28 8.17
C ALA A 28 1.86 -2.45 7.97
N LEU A 29 2.12 -3.35 7.01
CA LEU A 29 1.34 -4.58 6.81
C LEU A 29 1.30 -5.45 8.08
N ARG A 30 2.42 -5.54 8.80
CA ARG A 30 2.52 -6.28 10.07
C ARG A 30 1.85 -5.57 11.24
N PHE A 31 1.50 -4.29 11.09
CA PHE A 31 0.88 -3.46 12.10
C PHE A 31 -0.57 -3.06 11.77
N GLY A 32 -1.23 -3.84 10.91
CA GLY A 32 -2.68 -3.76 10.66
C GLY A 32 -3.10 -3.00 9.40
N ALA A 33 -2.15 -2.51 8.59
CA ALA A 33 -2.47 -2.09 7.23
C ALA A 33 -2.72 -3.32 6.34
N ASN A 34 -3.67 -3.21 5.43
CA ASN A 34 -3.99 -4.28 4.47
C ASN A 34 -4.09 -3.76 3.03
N ASP A 35 -3.86 -2.47 2.83
CA ASP A 35 -3.88 -1.83 1.53
C ASP A 35 -2.56 -1.11 1.29
N PHE A 36 -1.85 -1.50 0.23
CA PHE A 36 -0.59 -0.87 -0.16
C PHE A 36 -0.82 0.38 -1.02
N GLY A 37 -2.07 0.75 -1.31
CA GLY A 37 -2.40 1.86 -2.20
C GLY A 37 -2.15 1.54 -3.68
N SER A 38 -2.47 2.50 -4.55
CA SER A 38 -2.34 2.33 -6.00
C SER A 38 -0.90 2.53 -6.48
N THR A 39 -0.53 1.89 -7.59
CA THR A 39 0.63 2.26 -8.38
C THR A 39 0.37 3.61 -9.05
N MET A 40 1.28 4.57 -8.92
CA MET A 40 1.14 5.84 -9.64
C MET A 40 1.41 5.62 -11.13
N LEU A 41 0.40 5.86 -11.96
CA LEU A 41 0.49 5.80 -13.42
C LEU A 41 1.02 7.11 -14.02
N GLU A 42 0.71 8.27 -13.41
CA GLU A 42 1.17 9.58 -13.89
C GLU A 42 1.74 10.44 -12.76
N GLU A 43 2.90 11.00 -13.06
CA GLU A 43 3.86 11.57 -12.13
C GLU A 43 3.74 13.10 -12.04
N ASN A 44 2.51 13.64 -12.07
CA ASN A 44 2.31 15.10 -12.17
C ASN A 44 2.01 15.78 -10.83
N VAL A 45 1.41 15.10 -9.85
CA VAL A 45 0.93 15.75 -8.61
C VAL A 45 1.94 15.66 -7.46
N VAL A 46 2.61 14.52 -7.27
CA VAL A 46 3.55 14.33 -6.14
C VAL A 46 4.93 14.93 -6.40
N ARG A 47 5.32 15.01 -7.68
CA ARG A 47 6.56 15.68 -8.11
C ARG A 47 6.57 17.17 -7.75
N ALA A 48 5.41 17.82 -7.79
CA ALA A 48 5.23 19.21 -7.37
C ALA A 48 5.45 19.42 -5.85
N ALA A 49 5.29 18.36 -5.04
CA ALA A 49 5.55 18.36 -3.60
C ALA A 49 6.99 17.98 -3.23
N GLY A 50 7.89 17.78 -4.21
CA GLY A 50 9.31 17.51 -3.98
C GLY A 50 9.65 16.07 -3.56
N VAL A 51 8.69 15.13 -3.60
CA VAL A 51 8.90 13.73 -3.21
C VAL A 51 8.93 12.83 -4.46
N SER A 52 9.99 12.03 -4.62
CA SER A 52 10.22 11.19 -5.81
C SER A 52 10.38 9.70 -5.46
N TYR A 53 9.37 9.09 -4.84
CA TYR A 53 9.33 7.62 -4.75
C TYR A 53 8.71 7.04 -6.03
N ARG A 54 9.54 6.45 -6.88
CA ARG A 54 9.10 5.58 -7.98
C ARG A 54 9.08 4.14 -7.46
N VAL A 55 7.89 3.58 -7.33
CA VAL A 55 7.69 2.18 -6.95
C VAL A 55 6.92 1.51 -8.07
N SER A 56 7.51 0.48 -8.67
CA SER A 56 6.85 -0.30 -9.70
C SER A 56 5.80 -1.23 -9.08
N LYS A 57 4.91 -1.76 -9.91
CA LYS A 57 3.95 -2.79 -9.49
C LYS A 57 4.69 -4.01 -8.90
N GLU A 58 5.77 -4.43 -9.53
CA GLU A 58 6.58 -5.57 -9.11
C GLU A 58 7.26 -5.31 -7.76
N ASP A 59 7.71 -4.08 -7.47
CA ASP A 59 8.24 -3.71 -6.16
C ASP A 59 7.19 -3.86 -5.05
N ILE A 60 5.94 -3.46 -5.30
CA ILE A 60 4.83 -3.63 -4.34
C ILE A 60 4.56 -5.11 -4.11
N ILE A 61 4.45 -5.90 -5.18
CA ILE A 61 4.20 -7.36 -5.09
C ILE A 61 5.31 -8.02 -4.28
N ASN A 62 6.57 -7.70 -4.56
CA ASN A 62 7.72 -8.23 -3.85
C ASN A 62 7.74 -7.79 -2.38
N ALA A 63 7.42 -6.54 -2.08
CA ALA A 63 7.36 -6.03 -0.72
C ALA A 63 6.30 -6.76 0.11
N ILE A 64 5.09 -6.93 -0.43
CA ILE A 64 3.98 -7.65 0.23
C ILE A 64 4.35 -9.11 0.46
N SER A 65 4.86 -9.79 -0.57
CA SER A 65 5.24 -11.21 -0.51
C SER A 65 6.39 -11.45 0.47
N SER A 66 7.41 -10.60 0.44
CA SER A 66 8.54 -10.65 1.38
C SER A 66 8.13 -10.36 2.82
N ALA A 67 7.04 -9.60 3.01
CA ALA A 67 6.43 -9.41 4.32
C ALA A 67 5.58 -10.61 4.76
N GLY A 68 5.46 -11.68 3.97
CA GLY A 68 4.72 -12.90 4.29
C GLY A 68 3.20 -12.80 4.05
N PHE A 69 2.76 -11.84 3.23
CA PHE A 69 1.36 -11.67 2.85
C PHE A 69 1.15 -12.01 1.37
N ARG A 70 -0.10 -12.26 0.97
CA ARG A 70 -0.46 -12.53 -0.42
C ARG A 70 -0.84 -11.25 -1.14
N ALA A 71 -0.10 -10.88 -2.18
CA ALA A 71 -0.39 -9.69 -2.96
C ALA A 71 -1.65 -9.88 -3.82
N ALA A 72 -2.48 -8.85 -3.88
CA ALA A 72 -3.73 -8.86 -4.65
C ALA A 72 -3.96 -7.52 -5.33
N GLN A 73 -4.46 -7.55 -6.56
CA GLN A 73 -4.98 -6.36 -7.24
C GLN A 73 -6.45 -6.20 -6.86
N ARG A 74 -6.82 -4.98 -6.47
CA ARG A 74 -8.20 -4.60 -6.13
C ARG A 74 -8.75 -3.53 -7.06
N ASP A 75 -10.07 -3.42 -7.12
CA ASP A 75 -10.74 -2.22 -7.64
C ASP A 75 -10.89 -1.14 -6.55
N THR A 76 -11.61 -0.05 -6.86
CA THR A 76 -11.90 1.05 -5.93
C THR A 76 -12.85 0.65 -4.79
N TYR A 77 -13.62 -0.42 -4.98
CA TYR A 77 -14.54 -1.00 -3.98
C TYR A 77 -13.88 -2.11 -3.14
N TYR A 78 -12.57 -2.34 -3.31
CA TYR A 78 -11.80 -3.39 -2.65
C TYR A 78 -12.21 -4.82 -3.03
N ASN A 79 -12.87 -5.01 -4.18
CA ASN A 79 -13.06 -6.35 -4.74
C ASN A 79 -11.72 -6.84 -5.29
N ILE A 80 -11.38 -8.08 -4.98
CA ILE A 80 -10.15 -8.70 -5.48
C ILE A 80 -10.36 -9.10 -6.93
N LEU A 81 -9.56 -8.52 -7.82
CA LEU A 81 -9.58 -8.84 -9.25
C LEU A 81 -8.67 -10.03 -9.57
N ARG A 82 -7.50 -10.11 -8.91
CA ARG A 82 -6.55 -11.23 -9.02
C ARG A 82 -5.53 -11.23 -7.89
N PHE A 83 -4.92 -12.38 -7.66
CA PHE A 83 -3.76 -12.54 -6.78
C PHE A 83 -2.47 -12.64 -7.61
N PHE A 84 -1.34 -12.33 -6.97
CA PHE A 84 0.01 -12.49 -7.51
C PHE A 84 0.82 -13.48 -6.67
#